data_AF-A0A4Y9ZR08-F1
#
_entry.id   AF-A0A4Y9ZR08-F1
#
_cell.length_a   1.000
_cell.length_b   1.000
_cell.length_c   1.000
_cell.angle_alpha   90.00
_cell.angle_beta   90.00
_cell.angle_gamma   90.00
#
_symmetry.space_group_name_H-M   'P 1'
#
loop_
_entity.id
_entity.type
_entity.pdbx_description
1 polymer ?
#
loop_
_entity_poly.entity_id
_entity_poly.type
_entity_poly.pdbx_seq_one_letter_code
_entity_poly.pdbx_strand_id
1 'polypeptide(L)'
;NASRIEGWRRTATYHNFQADFARALQQNAIQGFDVVHQLWRLRNAKSMSEAEVELIMRTMAENVQTYDQVVELLAHSPPHAGGLLPLSFGLFHQQEAVRDLTVDIFTHLRMFPVGVQFLQALNHFQRYAYVRQAHARENRHAQMLSPPTTHVPIPMGSANLGFPRGRGESVYGGG
;
A
#
# COMPACT_ATOMS: atom_id res chain seq x y z
N ASN A 1 -10.60 33.27 23.85
CA ASN A 1 -10.19 33.30 22.43
C ASN A 1 -11.32 33.69 21.47
N ALA A 2 -12.57 33.26 21.67
CA ALA A 2 -13.69 33.57 20.76
C ALA A 2 -13.89 35.07 20.46
N SER A 3 -13.87 35.95 21.48
CA SER A 3 -14.01 37.40 21.29
C SER A 3 -12.90 38.02 20.43
N ARG A 4 -11.67 37.48 20.53
CA ARG A 4 -10.53 37.93 19.72
C ARG A 4 -10.66 37.50 18.26
N ILE A 5 -11.13 36.27 18.03
CA ILE A 5 -11.41 35.75 16.69
C ILE A 5 -12.51 36.61 16.05
N GLU A 6 -13.58 36.89 16.79
CA GLU A 6 -14.68 37.71 16.30
C GLU A 6 -14.25 39.15 15.96
N GLY A 7 -13.40 39.74 16.79
CA GLY A 7 -12.77 41.04 16.49
C GLY A 7 -11.93 40.98 15.22
N TRP A 8 -11.09 39.96 15.07
CA TRP A 8 -10.25 39.77 13.88
C TRP A 8 -11.08 39.58 12.60
N ARG A 9 -12.19 38.84 12.63
CA ARG A 9 -13.07 38.64 11.47
C ARG A 9 -13.62 39.93 10.86
N ARG A 10 -13.69 41.02 11.65
CA ARG A 10 -14.17 42.33 11.20
C ARG A 10 -13.06 43.21 10.64
N THR A 11 -11.82 42.74 10.62
CA THR A 11 -10.67 43.51 10.14
C THR A 11 -10.35 43.18 8.68
N ALA A 12 -9.70 44.12 7.99
CA ALA A 12 -9.24 43.91 6.61
C ALA A 12 -8.31 42.69 6.47
N THR A 13 -7.53 42.36 7.51
CA THR A 13 -6.61 41.23 7.47
C THR A 13 -7.32 39.88 7.40
N TYR A 14 -8.54 39.76 7.95
CA TYR A 14 -9.36 38.56 7.77
C TYR A 14 -9.83 38.42 6.33
N HIS A 15 -10.28 39.50 5.69
CA HIS A 15 -10.70 39.46 4.30
C HIS A 15 -9.53 39.14 3.35
N ASN A 16 -8.34 39.70 3.61
CA ASN A 16 -7.13 39.33 2.90
C ASN A 16 -6.80 37.85 3.09
N PHE A 17 -6.87 37.34 4.32
CA PHE A 17 -6.67 35.92 4.60
C PHE A 17 -7.67 35.03 3.83
N GLN A 18 -8.95 35.40 3.76
CA GLN A 18 -9.93 34.63 2.99
C GLN A 18 -9.58 34.59 1.49
N ALA A 19 -9.18 35.72 0.91
CA ALA A 19 -8.77 35.80 -0.49
C ALA A 19 -7.48 34.99 -0.75
N ASP A 20 -6.50 35.08 0.14
CA ASP A 20 -5.26 34.31 0.08
C ASP A 20 -5.53 32.82 0.19
N PHE A 21 -6.38 32.42 1.13
CA PHE A 21 -6.75 31.03 1.34
C PHE A 21 -7.50 30.46 0.13
N ALA A 22 -8.45 31.20 -0.44
CA ALA A 22 -9.16 30.78 -1.64
C ALA A 22 -8.22 30.62 -2.84
N ARG A 23 -7.27 31.56 -3.01
CA ARG A 23 -6.24 31.46 -4.05
C ARG A 23 -5.33 30.25 -3.84
N ALA A 24 -4.88 30.02 -2.61
CA ALA A 24 -4.05 28.86 -2.29
C ALA A 24 -4.78 27.55 -2.62
N LEU A 25 -6.06 27.43 -2.23
CA LEU A 25 -6.85 26.24 -2.52
C LEU A 25 -7.01 25.98 -4.03
N GLN A 26 -7.16 27.05 -4.83
CA GLN A 26 -7.22 26.93 -6.30
C GLN A 26 -5.88 26.58 -6.93
N GLN A 27 -4.76 26.86 -6.26
CA GLN A 27 -3.40 26.63 -6.75
C GLN A 27 -2.84 25.27 -6.33
N ASN A 28 -3.47 24.57 -5.40
CA ASN A 28 -3.07 23.21 -5.03
C ASN A 28 -3.14 22.29 -6.26
N ALA A 29 -2.18 21.40 -6.41
CA ALA A 29 -2.17 20.39 -7.45
C ALA A 29 -3.18 19.27 -7.15
N ILE A 30 -3.38 18.94 -5.87
CA ILE A 30 -4.41 18.00 -5.41
C ILE A 30 -5.72 18.78 -5.21
N GLN A 31 -6.76 18.35 -5.91
CA GLN A 31 -8.08 18.96 -5.88
C GLN A 31 -9.14 17.93 -5.45
N GLY A 32 -10.27 18.43 -4.93
CA GLY A 32 -11.44 17.60 -4.59
C GLY A 32 -11.45 17.01 -3.18
N PHE A 33 -10.32 16.96 -2.47
CA PHE A 33 -10.28 16.52 -1.07
C PHE A 33 -9.13 17.18 -0.29
N ASP A 34 -9.27 17.23 1.04
CA ASP A 34 -8.25 17.77 1.95
C ASP A 34 -7.20 16.69 2.29
N VAL A 35 -6.08 16.68 1.55
CA VAL A 35 -4.99 15.72 1.75
C VAL A 35 -4.39 15.77 3.16
N VAL A 36 -4.30 16.96 3.75
CA VAL A 36 -3.72 17.17 5.08
C VAL A 36 -4.62 16.52 6.14
N HIS A 37 -5.93 16.74 6.02
CA HIS A 37 -6.91 16.09 6.88
C HIS A 37 -6.85 14.58 6.77
N GLN A 38 -6.79 14.02 5.55
CA GLN A 38 -6.75 12.57 5.37
C GLN A 38 -5.46 11.93 5.93
N LEU A 39 -4.29 12.56 5.72
CA LEU A 39 -3.05 12.10 6.34
C LEU A 39 -3.11 12.18 7.87
N TRP A 40 -3.72 13.24 8.41
CA TRP A 40 -3.93 13.36 9.85
C TRP A 40 -4.86 12.27 10.38
N ARG A 41 -5.95 11.95 9.67
CA ARG A 41 -6.88 10.85 10.00
C ARG A 41 -6.14 9.52 10.06
N LEU A 42 -5.39 9.16 9.00
CA LEU A 42 -4.60 7.92 8.95
C LEU A 42 -3.57 7.83 10.08
N ARG A 43 -3.01 8.96 10.52
CA ARG A 43 -2.00 8.99 11.58
C ARG A 43 -2.57 8.92 12.99
N ASN A 44 -3.71 9.57 13.25
CA ASN A 44 -4.14 9.88 14.63
C ASN A 44 -5.49 9.29 15.02
N ALA A 45 -6.29 8.79 14.07
CA ALA A 45 -7.59 8.22 14.39
C ALA A 45 -7.42 6.95 15.24
N LYS A 46 -8.01 6.94 16.44
CA LYS A 46 -8.04 5.76 17.32
C LYS A 46 -8.99 4.68 16.82
N SER A 47 -10.05 5.10 16.13
CA SER A 47 -11.03 4.24 15.48
C SER A 47 -11.36 4.82 14.11
N MET A 48 -11.33 3.96 13.10
CA MET A 48 -11.69 4.28 11.73
C MET A 48 -12.34 3.04 11.14
N SER A 49 -13.48 3.21 10.46
CA SER A 49 -14.13 2.07 9.80
C SER A 49 -13.28 1.59 8.64
N GLU A 50 -13.33 0.29 8.32
CA GLU A 50 -12.54 -0.23 7.20
C GLU A 50 -12.93 0.43 5.87
N ALA A 51 -14.21 0.72 5.68
CA ALA A 51 -14.73 1.44 4.51
C ALA A 51 -14.16 2.87 4.41
N GLU A 52 -13.97 3.56 5.53
CA GLU A 52 -13.36 4.89 5.55
C GLU A 52 -11.87 4.84 5.18
N VAL A 53 -11.12 3.87 5.71
CA VAL A 53 -9.70 3.67 5.34
C VAL A 53 -9.58 3.38 3.84
N GLU A 54 -10.42 2.47 3.32
CA GLU A 54 -10.46 2.15 1.90
C GLU A 54 -10.77 3.37 1.05
N LEU A 55 -11.78 4.17 1.43
CA LEU A 55 -12.15 5.39 0.72
C LEU A 55 -10.99 6.40 0.68
N ILE A 56 -10.30 6.61 1.81
CA ILE A 56 -9.14 7.51 1.87
C ILE A 56 -8.04 7.02 0.93
N MET A 57 -7.67 5.74 1.03
CA MET A 57 -6.59 5.16 0.22
C MET A 57 -6.93 5.16 -1.27
N ARG A 58 -8.20 4.87 -1.62
CA ARG A 58 -8.71 4.93 -2.99
C ARG A 58 -8.65 6.35 -3.55
N THR A 59 -9.14 7.32 -2.78
CA THR A 59 -9.13 8.73 -3.16
C THR A 59 -7.70 9.21 -3.42
N MET A 60 -6.75 8.85 -2.55
CA MET A 60 -5.33 9.19 -2.78
C MET A 60 -4.76 8.49 -4.01
N ALA A 61 -5.02 7.21 -4.20
CA ALA A 61 -4.54 6.46 -5.35
C ALA A 61 -5.08 7.06 -6.67
N GLU A 62 -6.34 7.47 -6.73
CA GLU A 62 -6.96 7.99 -7.95
C GLU A 62 -6.55 9.44 -8.27
N ASN A 63 -6.27 10.25 -7.24
CA ASN A 63 -6.06 11.70 -7.39
C ASN A 63 -4.60 12.16 -7.25
N VAL A 64 -3.66 11.25 -6.96
CA VAL A 64 -2.21 11.54 -6.90
C VAL A 64 -1.54 10.80 -8.06
N GLN A 65 -1.55 11.43 -9.24
CA GLN A 65 -1.13 10.81 -10.51
C GLN A 65 -0.07 11.62 -11.29
N THR A 66 0.11 12.88 -10.93
CA THR A 66 1.06 13.79 -11.60
C THR A 66 2.21 14.15 -10.69
N TYR A 67 3.30 14.65 -11.26
CA TYR A 67 4.47 15.06 -10.50
C TYR A 67 4.12 16.11 -9.42
N ASP A 68 3.34 17.14 -9.77
CA ASP A 68 2.98 18.21 -8.84
C ASP A 68 2.12 17.71 -7.68
N GLN A 69 1.17 16.80 -7.96
CA GLN A 69 0.36 16.14 -6.93
C GLN A 69 1.21 15.27 -6.01
N VAL A 70 2.18 14.54 -6.56
CA VAL A 70 3.14 13.77 -5.78
C VAL A 70 3.95 14.68 -4.88
N VAL A 71 4.50 15.77 -5.42
CA VAL A 71 5.28 16.75 -4.63
C VAL A 71 4.43 17.34 -3.51
N GLU A 72 3.17 17.70 -3.77
CA GLU A 72 2.26 18.21 -2.75
C GLU A 72 1.99 17.18 -1.64
N LEU A 73 1.67 15.93 -2.00
CA LEU A 73 1.49 14.85 -1.02
C LEU A 73 2.73 14.67 -0.13
N LEU A 74 3.91 14.67 -0.74
CA LEU A 74 5.19 14.48 -0.04
C LEU A 74 5.56 15.70 0.82
N ALA A 75 5.20 16.92 0.40
CA ALA A 75 5.38 18.14 1.17
C ALA A 75 4.59 18.11 2.50
N HIS A 76 3.41 17.47 2.50
CA HIS A 76 2.62 17.23 3.71
C HIS A 76 3.04 15.99 4.52
N SER A 77 4.03 15.24 4.04
CA SER A 77 4.51 14.01 4.67
C SER A 77 6.02 14.04 4.95
N PRO A 78 6.58 15.08 5.59
CA PRO A 78 8.03 15.24 5.63
C PRO A 78 8.72 14.10 6.42
N PRO A 79 9.95 13.69 6.05
CA PRO A 79 10.62 12.54 6.65
C PRO A 79 10.76 12.61 8.18
N HIS A 80 11.04 13.80 8.72
CA HIS A 80 11.19 14.00 10.16
C HIS A 80 9.87 13.87 10.95
N ALA A 81 8.72 14.01 10.27
CA ALA A 81 7.39 13.83 10.87
C ALA A 81 6.79 12.44 10.56
N GLY A 82 7.66 11.46 10.29
CA GLY A 82 7.27 10.08 10.01
C GLY A 82 7.07 9.77 8.53
N GLY A 83 7.29 10.71 7.61
CA GLY A 83 7.31 10.38 6.18
C GLY A 83 6.01 9.74 5.69
N LEU A 84 6.15 8.69 4.87
CA LEU A 84 5.07 7.85 4.35
C LEU A 84 4.50 6.85 5.38
N LEU A 85 4.90 6.92 6.66
CA LEU A 85 4.46 5.97 7.69
C LEU A 85 2.93 5.79 7.74
N PRO A 86 2.09 6.86 7.74
CA PRO A 86 0.63 6.70 7.78
C PRO A 86 0.07 5.88 6.62
N LEU A 87 0.61 6.09 5.41
CA LEU A 87 0.20 5.33 4.22
C LEU A 87 0.75 3.90 4.25
N SER A 88 1.98 3.72 4.73
CA SER A 88 2.64 2.41 4.78
C SER A 88 1.93 1.38 5.67
N PHE A 89 1.13 1.82 6.65
CA PHE A 89 0.32 0.91 7.46
C PHE A 89 -0.75 0.19 6.65
N GLY A 90 -1.17 0.77 5.52
CA GLY A 90 -2.09 0.13 4.58
C GLY A 90 -1.54 -1.19 4.02
N LEU A 91 -0.21 -1.36 3.94
CA LEU A 91 0.44 -2.63 3.57
C LEU A 91 0.12 -3.76 4.55
N PHE A 92 -0.28 -3.47 5.79
CA PHE A 92 -0.56 -4.48 6.81
C PHE A 92 -2.05 -4.60 7.13
N HIS A 93 -2.91 -3.94 6.36
CA HIS A 93 -4.35 -3.92 6.58
C HIS A 93 -4.98 -5.30 6.31
N GLN A 94 -6.04 -5.65 7.06
CA GLN A 94 -6.72 -6.94 6.92
C GLN A 94 -7.44 -7.07 5.57
N GLN A 95 -8.06 -6.00 5.10
CA GLN A 95 -8.69 -5.96 3.78
C GLN A 95 -7.65 -5.89 2.66
N GLU A 96 -7.80 -6.76 1.65
CA GLU A 96 -6.90 -6.82 0.50
C GLU A 96 -6.96 -5.58 -0.38
N ALA A 97 -8.14 -4.99 -0.56
CA ALA A 97 -8.34 -3.77 -1.35
C ALA A 97 -7.45 -2.62 -0.84
N VAL A 98 -7.39 -2.42 0.48
CA VAL A 98 -6.53 -1.38 1.09
C VAL A 98 -5.05 -1.65 0.84
N ARG A 99 -4.62 -2.92 0.91
CA ARG A 99 -3.23 -3.30 0.63
C ARG A 99 -2.87 -3.02 -0.83
N ASP A 100 -3.73 -3.41 -1.76
CA ASP A 100 -3.51 -3.21 -3.19
C ASP A 100 -3.49 -1.71 -3.55
N LEU A 101 -4.39 -0.90 -2.97
CA LEU A 101 -4.37 0.56 -3.10
C LEU A 101 -3.08 1.18 -2.55
N THR A 102 -2.56 0.66 -1.45
CA THR A 102 -1.27 1.10 -0.90
C THR A 102 -0.12 0.79 -1.86
N VAL A 103 -0.13 -0.40 -2.46
CA VAL A 103 0.83 -0.80 -3.50
C VAL A 103 0.72 0.14 -4.71
N ASP A 104 -0.47 0.54 -5.13
CA ASP A 104 -0.66 1.47 -6.25
C ASP A 104 -0.07 2.85 -5.95
N ILE A 105 -0.37 3.42 -4.79
CA ILE A 105 0.22 4.70 -4.36
C ILE A 105 1.75 4.60 -4.38
N PHE A 106 2.33 3.55 -3.78
CA PHE A 106 3.79 3.41 -3.71
C PHE A 106 4.43 3.10 -5.05
N THR A 107 3.73 2.41 -5.94
CA THR A 107 4.19 2.17 -7.32
C THR A 107 4.21 3.46 -8.09
N HIS A 108 3.16 4.28 -7.94
CA HIS A 108 3.08 5.57 -8.57
C HIS A 108 4.15 6.55 -8.04
N LEU A 109 4.35 6.63 -6.72
CA LEU A 109 5.43 7.44 -6.13
C LEU A 109 6.81 7.04 -6.66
N ARG A 110 7.07 5.75 -6.87
CA ARG A 110 8.35 5.24 -7.39
C ARG A 110 8.66 5.76 -8.80
N MET A 111 7.66 6.18 -9.58
CA MET A 111 7.86 6.74 -10.92
C MET A 111 8.64 8.06 -10.90
N PHE A 112 8.73 8.74 -9.75
CA PHE A 112 9.40 10.02 -9.60
C PHE A 112 10.61 9.93 -8.66
N PRO A 113 11.75 10.58 -8.97
CA PRO A 113 12.95 10.52 -8.13
C PRO A 113 12.72 10.93 -6.66
N VAL A 114 11.92 11.96 -6.42
CA VAL A 114 11.57 12.41 -5.06
C VAL A 114 10.75 11.35 -4.30
N GLY A 115 9.85 10.64 -4.98
CA GLY A 115 9.10 9.55 -4.38
C GLY A 115 9.98 8.36 -4.04
N VAL A 116 10.99 8.05 -4.87
CA VAL A 116 12.00 7.02 -4.56
C VAL A 116 12.74 7.34 -3.26
N GLN A 117 13.14 8.60 -3.04
CA GLN A 117 13.81 9.01 -1.80
C GLN A 117 12.93 8.76 -0.56
N PHE A 118 11.63 9.08 -0.65
CA PHE A 118 10.69 8.84 0.45
C PHE A 118 10.43 7.35 0.69
N LEU A 119 10.36 6.54 -0.38
CA LEU A 119 10.23 5.09 -0.27
C LEU A 119 11.48 4.44 0.33
N GLN A 120 12.68 4.98 0.06
CA GLN A 120 13.93 4.53 0.67
C GLN A 120 13.98 4.82 2.19
N ALA A 121 13.32 5.88 2.65
CA ALA A 121 13.22 6.22 4.07
C ALA A 121 12.30 5.28 4.86
N LEU A 122 11.50 4.42 4.20
CA LEU A 122 10.73 3.38 4.86
C LEU A 122 11.65 2.37 5.56
N ASN A 123 11.18 1.82 6.67
CA ASN A 123 11.91 0.78 7.38
C ASN A 123 11.97 -0.53 6.57
N HIS A 124 12.83 -1.46 6.98
CA HIS A 124 13.04 -2.71 6.25
C HIS A 124 11.76 -3.55 6.14
N PHE A 125 10.95 -3.61 7.21
CA PHE A 125 9.70 -4.36 7.22
C PHE A 125 8.68 -3.82 6.22
N GLN A 126 8.53 -2.49 6.13
CA GLN A 126 7.64 -1.83 5.18
C GLN A 126 8.09 -2.03 3.74
N ARG A 127 9.39 -1.85 3.46
CA ARG A 127 9.95 -2.09 2.12
C ARG A 127 9.76 -3.54 1.69
N TYR A 128 10.02 -4.49 2.58
CA TYR A 128 9.79 -5.90 2.31
C TYR A 128 8.31 -6.20 2.07
N ALA A 129 7.40 -5.67 2.90
CA ALA A 129 5.96 -5.86 2.74
C ALA A 129 5.46 -5.33 1.39
N TYR A 130 5.92 -4.15 0.98
CA TYR A 130 5.59 -3.56 -0.31
C TYR A 130 6.05 -4.45 -1.48
N VAL A 131 7.33 -4.84 -1.50
CA VAL A 131 7.87 -5.70 -2.58
C VAL A 131 7.12 -7.04 -2.64
N ARG A 132 6.89 -7.68 -1.48
CA ARG A 132 6.15 -8.94 -1.39
C ARG A 132 4.72 -8.80 -1.93
N GLN A 133 4.02 -7.71 -1.61
CA GLN A 133 2.64 -7.51 -2.04
C GLN A 133 2.52 -7.16 -3.52
N ALA A 134 3.45 -6.35 -4.04
CA ALA A 134 3.54 -6.08 -5.47
C ALA A 134 3.69 -7.38 -6.28
N HIS A 135 4.62 -8.25 -5.88
CA HIS A 135 4.80 -9.56 -6.52
C HIS A 135 3.60 -10.49 -6.33
N ALA A 136 3.03 -10.55 -5.13
CA ALA A 136 1.85 -11.38 -4.87
C ALA A 136 0.68 -10.95 -5.77
N ARG A 137 0.49 -9.65 -6.00
CA ARG A 137 -0.55 -9.12 -6.89
C ARG A 137 -0.30 -9.47 -8.36
N GLU A 138 0.94 -9.30 -8.83
CA GLU A 138 1.34 -9.71 -10.19
C GLU A 138 1.08 -11.20 -10.44
N ASN A 139 1.42 -12.05 -9.46
CA ASN A 139 1.16 -13.50 -9.53
C ASN A 139 -0.35 -13.82 -9.59
N ARG A 140 -1.19 -13.14 -8.80
CA ARG A 140 -2.65 -13.31 -8.86
C ARG A 140 -3.18 -12.90 -10.24
N HIS A 141 -2.70 -11.79 -10.78
CA HIS A 141 -3.10 -11.32 -12.10
C HIS A 141 -2.68 -12.32 -13.19
N ALA A 142 -1.44 -12.83 -13.15
CA ALA A 142 -0.96 -13.85 -14.09
C ALA A 142 -1.79 -15.15 -14.03
N GLN A 143 -2.17 -15.60 -12.83
CA GLN A 143 -3.03 -16.78 -12.65
C GLN A 143 -4.44 -16.59 -13.23
N MET A 144 -5.02 -15.39 -13.12
CA MET A 144 -6.32 -15.08 -13.72
C MET A 144 -6.27 -15.09 -15.25
N LEU A 145 -5.14 -14.73 -15.86
CA LEU A 145 -4.92 -14.73 -17.31
C LEU A 145 -4.57 -16.12 -17.89
N SER A 146 -4.15 -17.08 -17.05
CA SER A 146 -3.88 -18.45 -17.50
C SER A 146 -5.17 -19.27 -17.63
N PRO A 147 -5.35 -20.07 -18.70
CA PRO A 147 -6.51 -20.94 -18.85
C PRO A 147 -6.53 -21.99 -17.71
N PRO A 148 -7.71 -22.39 -17.22
CA PRO A 148 -7.81 -23.37 -16.14
C PRO A 148 -7.19 -24.70 -16.61
N THR A 149 -6.06 -25.06 -16.02
CA THR A 149 -5.43 -26.37 -16.22
C THR A 149 -6.41 -27.41 -15.71
N THR A 150 -7.14 -28.06 -16.61
CA THR A 150 -8.00 -29.20 -16.27
C THR A 150 -7.06 -30.34 -15.88
N HIS A 151 -6.71 -30.42 -14.60
CA HIS A 151 -5.98 -31.58 -14.08
C HIS A 151 -6.96 -32.76 -14.06
N VAL A 152 -7.07 -33.46 -15.18
CA VAL A 152 -7.73 -34.77 -15.22
C VAL A 152 -6.86 -35.71 -14.37
N PRO A 153 -7.34 -36.24 -13.23
CA PRO A 153 -6.56 -37.19 -12.46
C PRO A 153 -6.38 -38.44 -13.32
N ILE A 154 -5.14 -38.78 -13.63
CA ILE A 154 -4.82 -40.08 -14.25
C ILE A 154 -5.23 -41.14 -13.22
N PRO A 155 -6.14 -42.08 -13.56
CA PRO A 155 -6.46 -43.15 -12.65
C PRO A 155 -5.24 -44.04 -12.51
N MET A 156 -4.65 -44.07 -11.33
CA MET A 156 -3.59 -45.00 -10.97
C MET A 156 -4.17 -46.41 -11.01
N GLY A 157 -3.97 -47.10 -12.13
CA GLY A 157 -4.27 -48.52 -12.26
C GLY A 157 -3.41 -49.32 -11.28
N SER A 158 -4.07 -50.09 -10.41
CA SER A 158 -3.44 -51.02 -9.47
C SER A 158 -2.57 -52.05 -10.21
N ALA A 159 -1.27 -51.81 -10.25
CA ALA A 159 -0.29 -52.82 -10.65
C ALA A 159 0.31 -53.46 -9.39
N ASN A 160 -0.32 -54.53 -8.91
CA ASN A 160 0.31 -55.50 -8.01
C ASN A 160 1.47 -56.18 -8.78
N LEU A 161 2.71 -55.79 -8.52
CA LEU A 161 3.87 -56.64 -8.80
C LEU A 161 4.45 -57.16 -7.49
N GLY A 162 4.24 -58.46 -7.27
CA GLY A 162 4.81 -59.20 -6.15
C GLY A 162 6.32 -59.36 -6.30
N PHE A 163 7.03 -59.16 -5.21
CA PHE A 163 8.45 -59.51 -5.07
C PHE A 163 8.56 -60.94 -4.51
N PRO A 164 9.33 -61.85 -5.13
CA PRO A 164 9.66 -63.13 -4.50
C PRO A 164 10.79 -62.95 -3.49
N ARG A 165 10.58 -63.44 -2.27
CA ARG A 165 11.61 -63.61 -1.24
C ARG A 165 12.56 -64.75 -1.64
N GLY A 166 13.81 -64.41 -1.96
CA GLY A 166 14.91 -65.37 -2.11
C GLY A 166 15.72 -65.50 -0.81
N ARG A 167 15.62 -66.68 -0.19
CA ARG A 167 16.42 -67.18 0.95
C ARG A 167 17.76 -67.70 0.40
N GLY A 168 18.87 -67.37 1.04
CA GLY A 168 20.20 -67.94 0.75
C GLY A 168 21.13 -67.75 1.93
N GLU A 169 21.57 -68.87 2.49
CA GLU A 169 22.30 -69.03 3.74
C GLU A 169 23.78 -68.60 3.68
N SER A 170 24.28 -68.27 4.88
CA SER A 170 25.65 -68.31 5.43
C SER A 170 26.74 -69.07 4.69
N VAL A 171 28.02 -68.69 4.89
CA VAL A 171 29.08 -69.49 5.55
C VAL A 171 30.54 -69.01 5.23
N TYR A 172 31.40 -68.98 6.27
CA TYR A 172 32.89 -68.91 6.38
C TYR A 172 33.67 -67.78 5.63
N GLY A 173 34.74 -67.16 6.12
CA GLY A 173 35.66 -67.43 7.23
C GLY A 173 37.11 -67.22 6.74
N GLY A 174 37.94 -66.52 7.53
CA GLY A 174 39.40 -66.69 7.55
C GLY A 174 40.25 -65.62 6.84
N GLY A 175 41.24 -65.09 7.57
CA GLY A 175 42.40 -64.36 7.04
C GLY A 175 42.79 -63.14 7.85
#